data_AF-A0A1B7X2W9-F1
#
_entry.id   AF-A0A1B7X2W9-F1
#
_cell.length_a   1.000
_cell.length_b   1.000
_cell.length_c   1.000
_cell.angle_alpha   90.00
_cell.angle_beta   90.00
_cell.angle_gamma   90.00
#
_symmetry.space_group_name_H-M   'P 1'
#
loop_
_entity.id
_entity.type
_entity.pdbx_description
1 polymer ?
#
loop_
_entity_poly.entity_id
_entity_poly.type
_entity_poly.pdbx_seq_one_letter_code
_entity_poly.pdbx_strand_id
1 'polypeptide(L)'
;MYYADMAVHGKNRHLQLLVEVKNKRSASKIWAAKMRRNMYAHGLLPEAPFFLLALPDKFYLWKNIGLSTDLIEPDYEINPESFLKPYYPKAYAPNYEISGEGFELIVSAWLHQILTLPSVDLLPENMDWLVNSGLFDAIHHGHLKLQELV
;
A
#
# COMPACT_ATOMS: atom_id res chain seq x y z
N MET A 1 -0.04 -3.22 20.15
CA MET A 1 -0.66 -2.03 19.56
C MET A 1 -0.18 -1.95 18.13
N TYR A 2 -1.07 -1.90 17.14
CA TYR A 2 -0.71 -1.86 15.72
C TYR A 2 -0.58 -0.41 15.23
N TYR A 3 0.43 -0.16 14.39
CA TYR A 3 0.63 1.04 13.59
C TYR A 3 0.77 0.61 12.13
N ALA A 4 0.52 1.51 11.19
CA ALA A 4 0.82 1.26 9.80
C ALA A 4 2.32 1.45 9.55
N ASP A 5 2.90 0.60 8.72
CA ASP A 5 4.31 0.71 8.33
C ASP A 5 4.61 2.03 7.61
N MET A 6 3.63 2.58 6.87
CA MET A 6 3.76 3.87 6.17
C MET A 6 2.46 4.68 6.16
N ALA A 7 2.62 6.00 6.10
CA ALA A 7 1.54 6.95 5.92
C ALA A 7 1.86 7.90 4.77
N VAL A 8 0.90 8.12 3.88
CA VAL A 8 1.04 9.05 2.75
C VAL A 8 0.06 10.20 2.93
N HIS A 9 0.62 11.39 3.00
CA HIS A 9 -0.12 12.64 3.08
C HIS A 9 -0.20 13.24 1.69
N GLY A 10 -1.38 13.67 1.25
CA GLY A 10 -1.55 14.34 -0.04
C GLY A 10 -0.86 15.71 -0.08
N LYS A 11 -0.92 16.40 -1.22
CA LYS A 11 -0.35 17.74 -1.40
C LYS A 11 -0.81 18.76 -0.34
N ASN A 12 -2.03 18.61 0.17
CA ASN A 12 -2.60 19.46 1.24
C ASN A 12 -2.13 19.09 2.65
N ARG A 13 -1.21 18.13 2.80
CA ARG A 13 -0.71 17.57 4.06
C ARG A 13 -1.73 16.82 4.90
N HIS A 14 -2.92 16.51 4.38
CA HIS A 14 -3.85 15.61 5.04
C HIS A 14 -3.47 14.16 4.75
N LEU A 15 -3.66 13.28 5.73
CA LEU A 15 -3.51 11.84 5.55
C LEU A 15 -4.47 11.35 4.47
N GLN A 16 -3.96 10.62 3.49
CA GLN A 16 -4.74 10.07 2.38
C GLN A 16 -4.69 8.55 2.36
N LEU A 17 -3.53 7.96 2.64
CA LEU A 17 -3.30 6.54 2.55
C LEU A 17 -2.49 6.03 3.76
N LEU A 18 -2.99 4.98 4.39
CA LEU A 18 -2.22 4.13 5.30
C LEU A 18 -1.76 2.88 4.53
N VAL A 19 -0.51 2.46 4.77
CA VAL A 19 0.07 1.28 4.13
C VAL A 19 0.59 0.34 5.19
N GLU A 20 0.11 -0.90 5.15
CA GLU A 20 0.66 -2.00 5.90
C GLU A 20 1.40 -2.92 4.93
N VAL A 21 2.60 -3.34 5.29
CA VAL A 21 3.41 -4.26 4.51
C VAL A 21 3.54 -5.58 5.25
N LYS A 22 3.34 -6.68 4.53
CA LYS A 22 3.59 -8.02 5.09
C LYS A 22 4.27 -8.89 4.07
N ASN A 23 5.32 -9.57 4.50
CA ASN A 23 5.99 -10.59 3.69
C ASN A 23 5.26 -11.94 3.79
N LYS A 24 4.03 -11.97 3.31
CA LYS A 24 3.19 -13.18 3.25
C LYS A 24 2.70 -13.36 1.83
N ARG A 25 2.85 -14.56 1.29
CA ARG A 25 2.32 -14.94 -0.03
C ARG A 25 0.99 -15.67 0.06
N SER A 26 0.26 -15.67 -1.06
CA SER A 26 -0.98 -16.42 -1.29
C SER A 26 -2.06 -16.11 -0.26
N ALA A 27 -2.09 -14.88 0.26
CA ALA A 27 -3.17 -14.44 1.10
C ALA A 27 -4.49 -14.37 0.31
N SER A 28 -5.61 -14.61 0.99
CA SER A 28 -6.94 -14.44 0.43
C SER A 28 -7.52 -13.07 0.81
N LYS A 29 -8.54 -12.61 0.06
CA LYS A 29 -9.31 -11.40 0.42
C LYS A 29 -9.85 -11.45 1.85
N ILE A 30 -10.38 -12.60 2.26
CA ILE A 30 -10.88 -12.81 3.63
C ILE A 30 -9.77 -12.68 4.68
N TRP A 31 -8.57 -13.19 4.40
CA TRP A 31 -7.44 -13.00 5.30
C TRP A 31 -7.05 -11.53 5.40
N ALA A 32 -7.00 -10.82 4.27
CA ALA A 32 -6.67 -9.41 4.19
C ALA A 32 -7.70 -8.54 4.94
N ALA A 33 -8.99 -8.83 4.76
CA ALA A 33 -10.09 -8.19 5.49
C ALA A 33 -9.98 -8.41 7.00
N LYS A 34 -9.67 -9.63 7.45
CA LYS A 34 -9.43 -9.92 8.88
C LYS A 34 -8.22 -9.15 9.41
N MET A 35 -7.15 -9.02 8.63
CA MET A 35 -5.96 -8.26 9.02
C MET A 35 -6.29 -6.78 9.22
N ARG A 36 -6.88 -6.11 8.21
CA ARG A 36 -7.33 -4.71 8.32
C ARG A 36 -8.22 -4.51 9.54
N ARG A 37 -9.25 -5.36 9.68
CA ARG A 37 -10.17 -5.31 10.82
C ARG A 37 -9.44 -5.38 12.16
N ASN A 38 -8.50 -6.32 12.31
CA ASN A 38 -7.77 -6.50 13.55
C ASN A 38 -6.84 -5.30 13.85
N MET A 39 -6.27 -4.66 12.83
CA MET A 39 -5.47 -3.45 13.03
C MET A 39 -6.31 -2.26 13.49
N TYR A 40 -7.51 -2.06 12.94
CA TYR A 40 -8.41 -1.01 13.41
C TYR A 40 -9.03 -1.32 14.78
N ALA A 41 -9.33 -2.59 15.07
CA ALA A 41 -9.92 -2.99 16.35
C ALA A 41 -8.92 -2.97 17.53
N HIS A 42 -7.62 -3.08 17.25
CA HIS A 42 -6.58 -3.24 18.30
C HIS A 42 -5.36 -2.32 18.12
N GLY A 43 -5.40 -1.40 17.16
CA GLY A 43 -4.33 -0.44 16.86
C GLY A 43 -4.75 1.00 17.09
N LEU A 44 -3.80 1.90 16.91
CA LEU A 44 -4.04 3.35 16.86
C LEU A 44 -3.95 3.81 15.41
N LEU A 45 -4.80 3.24 14.56
CA LEU A 45 -4.88 3.67 13.17
C LEU A 45 -5.81 4.88 13.06
N PRO A 46 -5.33 6.01 12.51
CA PRO A 46 -6.19 7.15 12.23
C PRO A 46 -7.14 6.81 11.09
N GLU A 47 -8.15 7.64 10.90
CA GLU A 47 -9.00 7.56 9.72
C GLU A 47 -8.21 7.99 8.48
N ALA A 48 -8.29 7.20 7.41
CA ALA A 48 -7.69 7.52 6.12
C ALA A 48 -8.67 7.14 4.99
N PRO A 49 -8.76 7.97 3.93
CA PRO A 49 -9.54 7.63 2.74
C PRO A 49 -9.13 6.30 2.09
N PHE A 50 -7.85 5.93 2.17
CA PHE A 50 -7.35 4.69 1.61
C PHE A 50 -6.56 3.87 2.64
N PHE A 51 -6.70 2.55 2.55
CA PHE A 51 -5.85 1.59 3.26
C PHE A 51 -5.31 0.57 2.26
N LEU A 52 -3.98 0.44 2.17
CA LEU A 52 -3.30 -0.52 1.31
C LEU A 52 -2.61 -1.58 2.15
N LEU A 53 -2.94 -2.84 1.93
CA LEU A 53 -2.13 -3.97 2.41
C LEU A 53 -1.26 -4.46 1.25
N ALA A 54 0.04 -4.26 1.37
CA ALA A 54 1.02 -4.64 0.36
C ALA A 54 1.67 -5.98 0.72
N LEU A 55 1.48 -6.97 -0.15
CA LEU A 55 2.12 -8.29 -0.10
C LEU A 55 2.96 -8.52 -1.37
N PRO A 56 3.96 -9.41 -1.34
CA PRO A 56 4.84 -9.66 -2.50
C PRO A 56 4.12 -10.09 -3.78
N ASP A 57 2.96 -10.73 -3.65
CA ASP A 57 2.17 -11.27 -4.77
C ASP A 57 0.78 -10.64 -4.89
N LYS A 58 0.36 -9.82 -3.91
CA LYS A 58 -0.96 -9.21 -3.89
C LYS A 58 -0.99 -7.87 -3.16
N PHE A 59 -1.54 -6.86 -3.80
CA PHE A 59 -1.95 -5.63 -3.15
C PHE A 59 -3.46 -5.64 -2.94
N TYR A 60 -3.88 -5.26 -1.75
CA TYR A 60 -5.29 -5.11 -1.38
C TYR A 60 -5.58 -3.68 -0.97
N LEU A 61 -6.48 -3.01 -1.70
CA LEU A 61 -6.86 -1.63 -1.43
C LEU A 61 -8.30 -1.55 -0.94
N TRP A 62 -8.52 -0.80 0.14
CA TRP A 62 -9.83 -0.34 0.58
C TRP A 62 -9.94 1.16 0.36
N LYS A 63 -11.13 1.62 -0.01
CA LYS A 63 -11.46 3.04 -0.23
C LYS A 63 -12.66 3.46 0.61
N ASN A 64 -12.52 4.57 1.32
CA ASN A 64 -13.59 5.27 2.06
C ASN A 64 -14.38 4.40 3.05
N ILE A 65 -13.70 3.44 3.68
CA ILE A 65 -14.31 2.54 4.69
C ILE A 65 -14.23 3.16 6.11
N GLY A 66 -13.47 4.24 6.27
CA GLY A 66 -13.25 4.90 7.55
C GLY A 66 -12.66 3.95 8.60
N LEU A 67 -13.10 4.09 9.85
CA LEU A 67 -12.66 3.28 10.99
C LEU A 67 -13.46 1.97 11.19
N SER A 68 -14.27 1.53 10.21
CA SER A 68 -15.10 0.35 10.39
C SER A 68 -14.27 -0.89 10.72
N THR A 69 -14.68 -1.57 11.80
CA THR A 69 -14.18 -2.87 12.26
C THR A 69 -15.04 -4.04 11.77
N ASP A 70 -15.85 -3.82 10.74
CA ASP A 70 -16.57 -4.91 10.07
C ASP A 70 -15.62 -5.71 9.18
N LEU A 71 -16.00 -6.95 8.87
CA LEU A 71 -15.25 -7.79 7.95
C LEU A 71 -15.59 -7.41 6.50
N ILE A 72 -14.92 -6.38 5.99
CA ILE A 72 -15.12 -5.84 4.64
C ILE A 72 -13.98 -6.28 3.74
N GLU A 73 -14.31 -6.89 2.60
CA GLU A 73 -13.33 -7.26 1.56
C GLU A 73 -12.74 -6.02 0.86
N PRO A 74 -11.51 -6.12 0.32
CA PRO A 74 -10.89 -5.01 -0.41
C PRO A 74 -11.61 -4.73 -1.73
N ASP A 75 -11.71 -3.44 -2.07
CA ASP A 75 -12.28 -2.95 -3.33
C ASP A 75 -11.43 -3.37 -4.53
N TYR A 76 -10.10 -3.46 -4.34
CA TYR A 76 -9.16 -3.89 -5.38
C TYR A 76 -8.22 -4.99 -4.87
N GLU A 77 -7.97 -5.98 -5.73
CA GLU A 77 -6.91 -6.99 -5.60
C GLU A 77 -6.02 -6.89 -6.84
N ILE A 78 -4.74 -6.62 -6.65
CA ILE A 78 -3.79 -6.35 -7.74
C ILE A 78 -2.59 -7.30 -7.62
N ASN A 79 -2.14 -7.87 -8.73
CA ASN A 79 -0.84 -8.53 -8.78
C ASN A 79 0.26 -7.46 -8.96
N PRO A 80 1.15 -7.27 -7.99
CA PRO A 80 2.15 -6.21 -8.03
C PRO A 80 3.42 -6.60 -8.78
N GLU A 81 3.55 -7.85 -9.23
CA GLU A 81 4.78 -8.40 -9.81
C GLU A 81 5.32 -7.54 -10.96
N SER A 82 4.48 -7.22 -11.93
CA SER A 82 4.90 -6.50 -13.14
C SER A 82 5.47 -5.13 -12.83
N PHE A 83 4.85 -4.42 -11.89
CA PHE A 83 5.22 -3.04 -11.59
C PHE A 83 6.17 -2.88 -10.42
N LEU A 84 6.30 -3.87 -9.53
CA LEU A 84 7.33 -3.85 -8.51
C LEU A 84 8.67 -4.37 -9.03
N LYS A 85 8.68 -5.20 -10.08
CA LYS A 85 9.89 -5.77 -10.70
C LYS A 85 11.06 -4.79 -10.85
N PRO A 86 10.87 -3.53 -11.30
CA PRO A 86 11.98 -2.57 -11.45
C PRO A 86 12.69 -2.19 -10.15
N TYR A 87 12.03 -2.35 -8.99
CA TYR A 87 12.58 -1.97 -7.68
C TYR A 87 13.29 -3.14 -6.98
N TYR A 88 13.20 -4.35 -7.51
CA TYR A 88 13.96 -5.49 -7.01
C TYR A 88 15.44 -5.34 -7.39
N PRO A 89 16.38 -5.38 -6.42
CA PRO A 89 17.80 -5.54 -6.70
C PRO A 89 18.10 -6.60 -7.77
N LYS A 90 18.90 -6.21 -8.77
CA LYS A 90 19.36 -7.10 -9.86
C LYS A 90 20.09 -8.36 -9.36
N ALA A 91 20.61 -8.31 -8.15
CA ALA A 91 21.30 -9.42 -7.48
C ALA A 91 20.35 -10.47 -6.89
N TYR A 92 19.04 -10.26 -6.93
CA TYR A 92 18.09 -11.26 -6.46
C TYR A 92 18.01 -12.43 -7.45
N ALA A 93 18.71 -13.50 -7.07
CA ALA A 93 18.60 -14.80 -7.70
C ALA A 93 17.15 -15.33 -7.58
N PRO A 94 16.74 -16.30 -8.43
CA PRO A 94 15.38 -16.84 -8.45
C PRO A 94 14.85 -17.39 -7.10
N ASN A 95 15.76 -17.67 -6.15
CA ASN A 95 15.46 -18.26 -4.84
C ASN A 95 15.76 -17.32 -3.67
N TYR A 96 16.07 -16.04 -3.93
CA TYR A 96 16.30 -15.09 -2.84
C TYR A 96 14.96 -14.65 -2.24
N GLU A 97 14.68 -15.08 -1.01
CA GLU A 97 13.58 -14.55 -0.24
C GLU A 97 13.95 -13.17 0.30
N ILE A 98 13.15 -12.18 -0.08
CA ILE A 98 13.29 -10.81 0.42
C ILE A 98 12.79 -10.80 1.86
N SER A 99 13.52 -10.16 2.77
CA SER A 99 13.06 -10.00 4.15
C SER A 99 11.84 -9.08 4.23
N GLY A 100 11.16 -9.03 5.38
CA GLY A 100 10.06 -8.09 5.60
C GLY A 100 10.48 -6.64 5.35
N GLU A 101 11.60 -6.24 5.94
CA GLU A 101 12.19 -4.92 5.82
C GLU A 101 12.64 -4.61 4.39
N GLY A 102 13.19 -5.62 3.69
CA GLY A 102 13.55 -5.49 2.28
C GLY A 102 12.32 -5.23 1.40
N PHE A 103 11.20 -5.86 1.71
CA PHE A 103 9.96 -5.66 0.97
C PHE A 103 9.32 -4.31 1.30
N GLU A 104 9.37 -3.86 2.55
CA GLU A 104 8.99 -2.49 2.94
C GLU A 104 9.78 -1.44 2.15
N LEU A 105 11.09 -1.62 1.96
CA LEU A 105 11.91 -0.72 1.16
C LEU A 105 11.46 -0.68 -0.31
N ILE A 106 11.10 -1.83 -0.89
CA ILE A 106 10.58 -1.92 -2.26
C ILE A 106 9.26 -1.15 -2.40
N VAL A 107 8.32 -1.35 -1.47
CA VAL A 107 7.02 -0.67 -1.47
C VAL A 107 7.20 0.83 -1.28
N SER A 108 8.09 1.26 -0.39
CA SER A 108 8.44 2.66 -0.16
C SER A 108 9.01 3.32 -1.41
N ALA A 109 9.96 2.66 -2.10
CA ALA A 109 10.55 3.16 -3.34
C ALA A 109 9.49 3.28 -4.45
N TRP A 110 8.60 2.30 -4.56
CA TRP A 110 7.48 2.35 -5.51
C TRP A 110 6.53 3.52 -5.22
N LEU A 111 6.08 3.68 -3.97
CA LEU A 111 5.24 4.82 -3.58
C LEU A 111 5.93 6.14 -3.88
N HIS A 112 7.22 6.26 -3.56
CA HIS A 112 7.98 7.48 -3.85
C HIS A 112 8.00 7.82 -5.34
N GLN A 113 8.13 6.82 -6.23
CA GLN A 113 7.99 7.05 -7.66
C GLN A 113 6.59 7.58 -8.00
N ILE A 114 5.52 6.98 -7.48
CA ILE A 114 4.15 7.47 -7.74
C ILE A 114 3.95 8.92 -7.29
N LEU A 115 4.48 9.28 -6.11
CA LEU A 115 4.40 10.64 -5.57
C LEU A 115 5.13 11.68 -6.44
N THR A 116 6.18 11.27 -7.13
CA THR A 116 7.09 12.14 -7.89
C THR A 116 6.87 12.11 -9.40
N LEU A 117 6.00 11.22 -9.90
CA LEU A 117 5.66 11.16 -11.31
C LEU A 117 5.19 12.53 -11.82
N PRO A 118 5.67 13.03 -12.98
CA PRO A 118 5.24 14.33 -13.50
C PRO A 118 3.76 14.38 -13.90
N SER A 119 3.23 13.30 -14.48
CA SER A 119 1.84 13.20 -14.89
C SER A 119 1.35 11.75 -14.88
N VAL A 120 0.03 11.58 -14.89
CA VAL A 120 -0.64 10.28 -14.98
C VAL A 120 -0.29 9.53 -16.27
N ASP A 121 0.00 10.24 -17.37
CA ASP A 121 0.36 9.65 -18.66
C ASP A 121 1.69 8.88 -18.64
N LEU A 122 2.51 9.10 -17.61
CA LEU A 122 3.78 8.42 -17.39
C LEU A 122 3.65 7.22 -16.44
N LEU A 123 2.44 6.87 -16.02
CA LEU A 123 2.21 5.67 -15.22
C LEU A 123 2.60 4.43 -16.02
N PRO A 124 3.35 3.48 -15.40
CA PRO A 124 3.60 2.18 -16.01
C PRO A 124 2.31 1.43 -16.34
N GLU A 125 2.37 0.61 -17.39
CA GLU A 125 1.29 -0.33 -17.72
C GLU A 125 0.92 -1.20 -16.51
N ASN A 126 -0.35 -1.59 -16.40
CA ASN A 126 -0.93 -2.36 -15.29
C ASN A 126 -1.07 -1.57 -13.97
N MET A 127 -0.98 -0.24 -14.00
CA MET A 127 -1.26 0.63 -12.85
C MET A 127 -2.57 1.43 -12.95
N ASP A 128 -3.45 1.14 -13.91
CA ASP A 128 -4.72 1.87 -14.12
C ASP A 128 -5.61 1.88 -12.85
N TRP A 129 -5.44 0.90 -11.97
CA TRP A 129 -6.13 0.85 -10.68
C TRP A 129 -5.82 2.06 -9.79
N LEU A 130 -4.64 2.67 -9.90
CA LEU A 130 -4.30 3.90 -9.17
C LEU A 130 -5.20 5.06 -9.59
N VAL A 131 -5.49 5.17 -10.89
CA VAL A 131 -6.38 6.19 -11.44
C VAL A 131 -7.84 5.85 -11.16
N ASN A 132 -8.25 4.62 -11.47
CA ASN A 132 -9.63 4.17 -11.32
C ASN A 132 -10.12 4.19 -9.85
N SER A 133 -9.22 3.95 -8.89
CA SER A 133 -9.54 4.09 -7.47
C SER A 133 -9.57 5.54 -7.00
N GLY A 134 -8.97 6.47 -7.76
CA GLY A 134 -8.70 7.85 -7.34
C GLY A 134 -7.50 7.96 -6.39
N LEU A 135 -6.75 6.88 -6.16
CA LEU A 135 -5.59 6.90 -5.27
C LEU A 135 -4.47 7.78 -5.83
N PHE A 136 -4.23 7.74 -7.15
CA PHE A 136 -3.20 8.57 -7.80
C PHE A 136 -3.40 10.04 -7.45
N ASP A 137 -4.56 10.60 -7.78
CA ASP A 137 -4.89 12.01 -7.52
C ASP A 137 -4.82 12.37 -6.02
N ALA A 138 -5.21 11.44 -5.14
CA ALA A 138 -5.19 11.66 -3.71
C ALA A 138 -3.76 11.84 -3.16
N ILE A 139 -2.81 11.03 -3.63
CA ILE A 139 -1.45 11.02 -3.10
C ILE A 139 -0.45 11.81 -3.93
N HIS A 140 -0.73 12.08 -5.21
CA HIS A 140 0.18 12.72 -6.15
C HIS A 140 0.75 14.04 -5.59
N HIS A 141 2.07 14.23 -5.75
CA HIS A 141 2.82 15.34 -5.14
C HIS A 141 2.68 15.48 -3.62
N GLY A 142 2.34 14.38 -2.95
CA GLY A 142 2.28 14.25 -1.49
C GLY A 142 3.62 13.90 -0.86
N HIS A 143 3.55 13.43 0.39
CA HIS A 143 4.70 13.07 1.21
C HIS A 143 4.49 11.70 1.87
N LEU A 144 5.47 10.82 1.70
CA LEU A 144 5.57 9.55 2.41
C LEU A 144 6.24 9.76 3.77
N LYS A 145 5.68 9.17 4.82
CA LYS A 145 6.28 9.02 6.14
C LYS A 145 6.36 7.55 6.50
N LEU A 146 7.50 7.13 7.04
CA LEU A 146 7.74 5.76 7.49
C LEU A 146 7.51 5.66 9.00
N GLN A 147 6.95 4.53 9.46
CA GLN A 147 6.76 4.19 10.87
C GLN A 147 6.09 5.33 11.66
N GLU A 148 4.91 5.77 11.21
CA GLU A 148 4.22 6.85 11.91
C GLU A 148 3.46 6.35 13.14
N LEU A 149 3.85 6.87 14.30
CA LEU A 149 2.94 7.02 15.45
C LEU A 149 1.99 8.15 15.07
N VAL A 150 0.76 7.82 14.67
CA VAL A 150 -0.28 8.85 14.44
C VAL A 150 -1.02 9.15 15.75
#